data_AF-A0A7W5HM97-F1
#
_entry.id   AF-A0A7W5HM97-F1
#
_cell.length_a   1.000
_cell.length_b   1.000
_cell.length_c   1.000
_cell.angle_alpha   90.00
_cell.angle_beta   90.00
_cell.angle_gamma   90.00
#
_symmetry.space_group_name_H-M   'P 1'
#
loop_
_entity.id
_entity.type
_entity.pdbx_description
1 polymer ?
#
loop_
_entity_poly.entity_id
_entity_poly.type
_entity_poly.pdbx_seq_one_letter_code
_entity_poly.pdbx_strand_id
1 'polypeptide(L)'
;MGDTPIRAIKFDHRDTTFRHRGGPPGHAEIGRTVDTALSETMGAGFAHWEGAEVAWTVLYDEVIFVIEGELEVTAAGETHRVTPGQMLWIPEGTELVYGGRALFGYILYPGN
;
A
#
# COMPACT_ATOMS: atom_id res chain seq x y z
N MET A 1 -29.11 -10.78 5.34
CA MET A 1 -27.65 -10.55 5.43
C MET A 1 -27.07 -11.88 5.87
N GLY A 2 -26.55 -12.66 4.92
CA GLY A 2 -26.19 -14.06 5.15
C GLY A 2 -25.01 -14.14 6.12
N ASP A 3 -25.16 -15.01 7.12
CA ASP A 3 -24.17 -15.36 8.12
C ASP A 3 -22.92 -15.90 7.40
N THR A 4 -21.99 -15.00 7.07
CA THR A 4 -20.72 -15.39 6.45
C THR A 4 -19.85 -15.89 7.59
N PRO A 5 -19.53 -17.20 7.65
CA PRO A 5 -18.74 -17.71 8.75
C PRO A 5 -17.41 -16.98 8.80
N ILE A 6 -17.08 -16.44 9.98
CA ILE A 6 -15.80 -15.77 10.24
C ILE A 6 -14.70 -16.79 9.93
N ARG A 7 -13.98 -16.57 8.83
CA ARG A 7 -12.88 -17.43 8.40
C ARG A 7 -11.72 -16.55 7.96
N ALA A 8 -10.50 -17.01 8.21
CA ALA A 8 -9.32 -16.37 7.66
C ALA A 8 -9.38 -16.45 6.12
N ILE A 9 -9.11 -15.32 5.46
CA ILE A 9 -9.03 -15.23 4.00
C ILE A 9 -7.56 -15.04 3.64
N LYS A 10 -7.03 -15.94 2.81
CA LYS A 10 -5.69 -15.79 2.25
C LYS A 10 -5.77 -14.92 0.99
N PHE A 11 -4.88 -13.94 0.89
CA PHE A 11 -4.65 -13.18 -0.34
C PHE A 11 -3.26 -13.49 -0.90
N ASP A 12 -3.14 -13.43 -2.22
CA ASP A 12 -1.90 -13.55 -2.96
C ASP A 12 -1.81 -12.36 -3.92
N HIS A 13 -0.67 -11.66 -3.95
CA HIS A 13 -0.51 -10.52 -4.84
C HIS A 13 -0.67 -10.94 -6.31
N ARG A 14 -0.29 -12.18 -6.66
CA ARG A 14 -0.40 -12.72 -8.02
C ARG A 14 -1.84 -12.89 -8.51
N ASP A 15 -2.78 -13.04 -7.56
CA ASP A 15 -4.21 -13.17 -7.83
C ASP A 15 -4.96 -11.84 -7.61
N THR A 16 -4.25 -10.77 -7.26
CA THR A 16 -4.83 -9.47 -6.93
C THR A 16 -5.07 -8.66 -8.20
N THR A 17 -6.25 -8.04 -8.32
CA THR A 17 -6.52 -7.09 -9.40
C THR A 17 -5.89 -5.75 -9.08
N PHE A 18 -4.86 -5.38 -9.84
CA PHE A 18 -4.21 -4.07 -9.72
C PHE A 18 -4.92 -3.02 -10.57
N ARG A 19 -4.90 -1.79 -10.06
CA ARG A 19 -5.37 -0.59 -10.77
C ARG A 19 -4.23 0.41 -10.87
N HIS A 20 -4.06 0.96 -12.06
CA HIS A 20 -3.07 1.99 -12.31
C HIS A 20 -3.24 3.18 -11.35
N ARG A 21 -2.13 3.68 -10.82
CA ARG A 21 -2.06 4.74 -9.82
C ARG A 21 -1.17 5.91 -10.26
N GLY A 22 -0.11 5.66 -11.03
CA GLY A 22 0.85 6.70 -11.42
C GLY A 22 1.78 6.33 -12.58
N GLY A 23 2.43 7.36 -13.12
CA GLY A 23 3.17 7.33 -14.38
C GLY A 23 2.37 7.88 -15.57
N PRO A 24 3.00 8.13 -16.73
CA PRO A 24 4.45 8.14 -16.98
C PRO A 24 5.17 9.41 -16.44
N PRO A 25 6.52 9.39 -16.24
CA PRO A 25 7.42 8.25 -16.42
C PRO A 25 7.21 7.16 -15.36
N GLY A 26 7.68 5.96 -15.66
CA GLY A 26 7.47 4.78 -14.82
C GLY A 26 6.02 4.27 -14.81
N HIS A 27 5.74 3.34 -13.90
CA HIS A 27 4.40 2.82 -13.66
C HIS A 27 4.21 2.54 -12.16
N ALA A 28 3.01 2.79 -11.65
CA ALA A 28 2.60 2.46 -10.31
C ALA A 28 1.19 1.90 -10.32
N GLU A 29 0.92 0.88 -9.52
CA GLU A 29 -0.40 0.27 -9.41
C GLU A 29 -0.69 -0.28 -8.01
N ILE A 30 -1.97 -0.29 -7.66
CA ILE A 30 -2.46 -0.70 -6.33
C ILE A 30 -3.57 -1.72 -6.48
N GLY A 31 -3.48 -2.80 -5.70
CA GLY A 31 -4.47 -3.86 -5.61
C GLY A 31 -5.04 -3.96 -4.20
N ARG A 32 -6.30 -3.55 -4.01
CA ARG A 32 -6.98 -3.63 -2.71
C ARG A 32 -7.47 -5.07 -2.46
N THR A 33 -7.13 -5.63 -1.29
CA THR A 33 -7.50 -7.00 -0.90
C THR A 33 -8.52 -7.02 0.23
N VAL A 34 -8.29 -6.24 1.29
CA VAL A 34 -9.28 -6.01 2.35
C VAL A 34 -9.95 -4.66 2.07
N ASP A 35 -11.24 -4.71 1.75
CA ASP A 35 -12.10 -3.55 1.51
C ASP A 35 -13.22 -3.46 2.55
N THR A 36 -14.08 -2.44 2.40
CA THR A 36 -15.19 -2.18 3.32
C THR A 36 -16.29 -3.24 3.28
N ALA A 37 -16.32 -4.11 2.26
CA ALA A 37 -17.24 -5.25 2.24
C ALA A 37 -16.71 -6.42 3.11
N LEU A 38 -15.40 -6.49 3.33
CA LEU A 38 -14.74 -7.49 4.17
C LEU A 38 -14.43 -7.01 5.58
N SER A 39 -14.09 -5.73 5.77
CA SER A 39 -13.79 -5.13 7.07
C SER A 39 -14.28 -3.69 7.16
N GLU A 40 -15.07 -3.39 8.19
CA GLU A 40 -15.53 -2.03 8.49
C GLU A 40 -14.45 -1.17 9.18
N THR A 41 -13.33 -1.76 9.59
CA THR A 41 -12.32 -1.07 10.42
C THR A 41 -11.02 -0.80 9.70
N MET A 42 -10.54 -1.71 8.85
CA MET A 42 -9.20 -1.62 8.26
C MET A 42 -9.21 -1.92 6.77
N GLY A 43 -8.24 -1.34 6.05
CA GLY A 43 -7.95 -1.67 4.67
C GLY A 43 -6.60 -2.37 4.56
N ALA A 44 -6.44 -3.16 3.51
CA ALA A 44 -5.13 -3.71 3.16
C ALA A 44 -5.05 -3.99 1.66
N GLY A 45 -3.83 -4.15 1.17
CA GLY A 45 -3.59 -4.49 -0.23
C GLY A 45 -2.13 -4.68 -0.54
N PHE A 46 -1.87 -4.83 -1.84
CA PHE A 46 -0.55 -4.88 -2.42
C PHE A 46 -0.38 -3.69 -3.37
N ALA A 47 0.85 -3.27 -3.57
CA ALA A 47 1.20 -2.22 -4.52
C ALA A 47 2.49 -2.59 -5.23
N HIS A 48 2.58 -2.16 -6.48
CA HIS A 48 3.72 -2.41 -7.35
C HIS A 48 4.18 -1.10 -7.98
N TRP A 49 5.44 -0.73 -7.71
CA TRP A 49 6.08 0.47 -8.23
C TRP A 49 7.20 0.08 -9.19
N GLU A 50 7.24 0.74 -10.34
CA GLU A 50 8.24 0.60 -11.38
C GLU A 50 8.73 1.99 -11.82
N GLY A 51 9.38 2.70 -10.89
CA GLY A 51 10.04 3.97 -11.15
C GLY A 51 9.10 5.16 -11.38
N ALA A 52 7.81 5.03 -11.06
CA ALA A 52 6.90 6.18 -11.02
C ALA A 52 7.04 6.91 -9.68
N GLU A 53 6.85 8.23 -9.71
CA GLU A 53 6.72 9.05 -8.51
C GLU A 53 5.26 9.45 -8.33
N VAL A 54 4.71 9.24 -7.12
CA VAL A 54 3.32 9.53 -6.81
C VAL A 54 3.24 10.32 -5.51
N ALA A 55 2.89 11.61 -5.64
CA ALA A 55 2.59 12.47 -4.50
C ALA A 55 1.23 12.11 -3.89
N TRP A 56 1.17 12.05 -2.57
CA TRP A 56 -0.03 11.73 -1.82
C TRP A 56 0.01 12.34 -0.41
N THR A 57 -1.16 12.73 0.09
CA THR A 57 -1.36 13.03 1.50
C THR A 57 -2.10 11.84 2.11
N VAL A 58 -1.45 11.12 3.02
CA VAL A 58 -2.07 9.96 3.66
C VAL A 58 -3.19 10.43 4.59
N LEU A 59 -4.40 9.92 4.42
CA LEU A 59 -5.60 10.33 5.18
C LEU A 59 -5.97 9.33 6.29
N TYR A 60 -5.01 8.46 6.65
CA TYR A 60 -5.14 7.37 7.58
C TYR A 60 -3.75 7.02 8.11
N ASP A 61 -3.68 6.26 9.20
CA ASP A 61 -2.44 5.58 9.54
C ASP A 61 -2.19 4.46 8.53
N GLU A 62 -0.97 4.37 8.01
CA GLU A 62 -0.56 3.34 7.06
C GLU A 62 0.72 2.63 7.54
N VAL A 63 0.75 1.31 7.44
CA VAL A 63 1.95 0.49 7.59
C VAL A 63 2.24 -0.20 6.27
N ILE A 64 3.47 -0.06 5.80
CA ILE A 64 3.99 -0.73 4.60
C ILE A 64 4.99 -1.78 5.00
N PHE A 65 4.92 -2.95 4.37
CA PHE A 65 5.94 -3.99 4.44
C PHE A 65 6.45 -4.33 3.04
N VAL A 66 7.76 -4.21 2.81
CA VAL A 66 8.35 -4.46 1.50
C VAL A 66 8.60 -5.95 1.30
N ILE A 67 8.16 -6.47 0.15
CA ILE A 67 8.24 -7.87 -0.23
C ILE A 67 9.40 -8.07 -1.20
N GLU A 68 9.51 -7.22 -2.23
CA GLU A 68 10.60 -7.24 -3.22
C GLU A 68 11.04 -5.81 -3.57
N GLY A 69 12.29 -5.65 -3.98
CA GLY A 69 12.83 -4.37 -4.46
C GLY A 69 13.11 -3.35 -3.36
N GLU A 70 13.11 -2.06 -3.70
CA GLU A 70 13.31 -0.95 -2.77
C GLU A 70 12.23 0.12 -3.00
N LEU A 71 11.45 0.37 -1.95
CA LEU A 71 10.48 1.46 -1.91
C LEU A 71 11.20 2.71 -1.40
N GLU A 72 11.04 3.81 -2.12
CA GLU A 72 11.52 5.12 -1.67
C GLU A 72 10.31 5.96 -1.25
N VAL A 73 10.29 6.47 -0.02
CA VAL A 73 9.25 7.37 0.48
C VAL A 73 9.90 8.65 0.97
N THR A 74 9.60 9.77 0.30
CA THR A 74 10.09 11.08 0.71
C THR A 74 9.00 11.83 1.47
N ALA A 75 9.25 12.16 2.73
CA ALA A 75 8.33 12.92 3.60
C ALA A 75 9.14 13.92 4.43
N ALA A 76 8.62 15.14 4.62
CA ALA A 76 9.28 16.18 5.41
C ALA A 76 10.76 16.46 5.05
N GLY A 77 11.15 16.25 3.79
CA GLY A 77 12.52 16.43 3.31
C GLY A 77 13.48 15.28 3.59
N GLU A 78 13.02 14.19 4.21
CA GLU A 78 13.77 12.95 4.40
C GLU A 78 13.26 11.88 3.43
N THR A 79 14.18 11.13 2.82
CA THR A 79 13.86 9.96 2.00
C THR A 79 14.17 8.68 2.77
N HIS A 80 13.13 7.93 3.10
CA HIS A 80 13.23 6.59 3.65
C HIS A 80 13.35 5.57 2.51
N ARG A 81 14.40 4.74 2.57
CA ARG A 81 14.58 3.58 1.68
C ARG A 81 14.18 2.32 2.44
N VAL A 82 13.17 1.62 1.96
CA VAL A 82 12.59 0.45 2.62
C VAL A 82 12.78 -0.76 1.73
N THR A 83 13.44 -1.79 2.25
CA THR A 83 13.87 -2.99 1.51
C THR A 83 13.23 -4.26 2.11
N PRO A 84 13.35 -5.45 1.48
CA PRO A 84 12.60 -6.63 1.91
C PRO A 84 12.91 -7.01 3.36
N GLY A 85 11.85 -7.28 4.13
CA GLY A 85 11.96 -7.55 5.57
C GLY A 85 11.88 -6.30 6.46
N GLN A 86 11.80 -5.10 5.87
CA GLN A 86 11.61 -3.85 6.59
C GLN A 86 10.17 -3.34 6.46
N MET A 87 9.79 -2.47 7.40
CA MET A 87 8.50 -1.80 7.40
C MET A 87 8.65 -0.29 7.57
N LEU A 88 7.69 0.45 7.06
CA LEU A 88 7.53 1.89 7.29
C LEU A 88 6.13 2.15 7.84
N TRP A 89 6.05 2.90 8.93
CA TRP A 89 4.80 3.43 9.45
C TRP A 89 4.69 4.90 9.07
N ILE A 90 3.54 5.29 8.54
CA ILE A 90 3.24 6.62 8.06
C ILE A 90 1.98 7.09 8.80
N PRO A 91 2.07 8.15 9.61
CA PRO A 91 0.92 8.65 10.34
C PRO A 91 -0.05 9.43 9.44
N GLU A 92 -1.32 9.46 9.82
CA GLU A 92 -2.35 10.29 9.19
C GLU A 92 -1.89 11.76 9.03
N GLY A 93 -2.18 12.35 7.88
CA GLY A 93 -1.85 13.72 7.54
C GLY A 93 -0.45 13.90 6.94
N THR A 94 0.33 12.83 6.78
CA THR A 94 1.66 12.91 6.19
C THR A 94 1.56 13.20 4.69
N GLU A 95 2.14 14.31 4.25
CA GLU A 95 2.44 14.57 2.84
C GLU A 95 3.73 13.87 2.44
N LEU A 96 3.68 13.11 1.35
CA LEU A 96 4.82 12.32 0.89
C LEU A 96 4.81 12.10 -0.63
N VAL A 97 5.92 11.56 -1.12
CA VAL A 97 6.07 11.04 -2.47
C VAL A 97 6.54 9.59 -2.40
N TYR A 98 5.76 8.67 -2.97
CA TYR A 98 6.18 7.29 -3.19
C TYR A 98 6.97 7.17 -4.50
N GLY A 99 8.08 6.43 -4.46
CA GLY A 99 8.95 6.17 -5.61
C GLY A 99 9.62 4.80 -5.53
N GLY A 100 10.69 4.63 -6.29
CA GLY A 100 11.48 3.39 -6.30
C GLY A 100 10.91 2.30 -7.20
N ARG A 101 11.36 1.06 -6.95
CA ARG A 101 10.98 -0.15 -7.71
C ARG A 101 10.75 -1.29 -6.74
N ALA A 102 9.50 -1.58 -6.42
CA ALA A 102 9.17 -2.49 -5.34
C ALA A 102 7.79 -3.14 -5.48
N LEU A 103 7.68 -4.35 -4.93
CA LEU A 103 6.43 -4.97 -4.53
C LEU A 103 6.30 -4.85 -3.01
N PHE A 104 5.18 -4.31 -2.52
CA PHE A 104 4.96 -4.12 -1.09
C PHE A 104 3.50 -4.36 -0.71
N GLY A 105 3.28 -4.78 0.54
CA GLY A 105 1.97 -4.82 1.17
C GLY A 105 1.73 -3.56 1.97
N TYR A 106 0.49 -3.08 2.02
CA TYR A 106 0.08 -1.97 2.87
C TYR A 106 -1.14 -2.37 3.72
N ILE A 107 -1.21 -1.80 4.92
CA ILE A 107 -2.32 -1.91 5.86
C ILE A 107 -2.66 -0.50 6.32
N LEU A 108 -3.94 -0.16 6.36
CA LEU A 108 -4.39 1.16 6.76
C LEU A 108 -5.54 1.12 7.76
N TYR A 109 -5.59 2.14 8.61
CA TYR A 109 -6.67 2.39 9.56
C TYR A 109 -6.96 3.89 9.65
N PRO A 110 -8.25 4.31 9.59
CA PRO A 110 -9.41 3.47 9.35
C PRO A 110 -9.50 3.01 7.88
N GLY A 111 -10.24 1.92 7.65
CA GLY A 111 -10.38 1.25 6.34
C GLY A 111 -11.33 1.90 5.33
N ASN A 112 -12.01 2.97 5.74
CA ASN A 112 -13.16 3.56 5.05
C ASN A 112 -12.81 4.81 4.23
#